data_AF-A0A7W6TX85-F1
#
_entry.id   AF-A0A7W6TX85-F1
#
_cell.length_a   1.000
_cell.length_b   1.000
_cell.length_c   1.000
_cell.angle_alpha   90.00
_cell.angle_beta   90.00
_cell.angle_gamma   90.00
#
_symmetry.space_group_name_H-M   'P 1'
#
loop_
_entity.id
_entity.type
_entity.pdbx_description
1 polymer ?
#
loop_
_entity_poly.entity_id
_entity_poly.type
_entity_poly.pdbx_seq_one_letter_code
_entity_poly.pdbx_strand_id
1 'polypeptide(L)'
;MSNKMEMPARKRRHQDLGVPAGDAADRANISRPANSGWPLAAQDLTPLAWWRTLPSNLLRDAEHQLIIDTLDTIYVMDRREEFAAALYGDAAAAIGLALSLLPIHEVTLTVDIAMTALLRCALAGDATATLVVAHLLRSIELDHPFITKLSTSWCTSVASRSCEGTSRALQNSDLNESVVLGSASYRTEADA
;
A
#
# COMPACT_ATOMS: atom_id res chain seq x y z
N MET A 1 -21.65 75.41 36.20
CA MET A 1 -21.75 75.78 34.76
C MET A 1 -21.37 74.51 33.98
N SER A 2 -22.23 73.50 33.86
CA SER A 2 -23.53 73.42 33.16
C SER A 2 -23.40 73.40 31.64
N ASN A 3 -23.63 72.20 31.09
CA ASN A 3 -24.43 71.82 29.90
C ASN A 3 -23.72 70.62 29.23
N LYS A 4 -24.09 69.36 29.47
CA LYS A 4 -25.37 68.69 29.15
C LYS A 4 -25.97 69.19 27.83
N MET A 5 -25.66 68.49 26.74
CA MET A 5 -26.45 68.55 25.51
C MET A 5 -26.74 67.11 25.07
N GLU A 6 -28.04 66.85 25.02
CA GLU A 6 -28.67 65.55 24.85
C GLU A 6 -29.36 65.54 23.47
N MET A 7 -29.43 64.33 22.86
CA MET A 7 -30.33 63.90 21.76
C MET A 7 -30.05 64.37 20.31
N PRO A 8 -30.48 63.61 19.26
CA PRO A 8 -31.48 62.53 19.30
C PRO A 8 -31.13 61.19 18.63
N ALA A 9 -31.87 60.17 19.08
CA ALA A 9 -32.00 58.86 18.48
C ALA A 9 -32.51 58.92 17.02
N ARG A 10 -31.82 58.20 16.12
CA ARG A 10 -32.35 57.88 14.79
C ARG A 10 -32.63 56.37 14.73
N LYS A 11 -33.90 56.03 14.95
CA LYS A 11 -34.53 54.77 14.51
C LYS A 11 -34.12 54.49 13.07
N ARG A 12 -33.32 53.44 12.83
CA ARG A 12 -33.26 52.81 11.52
C ARG A 12 -34.14 51.57 11.54
N ARG A 13 -35.10 51.64 10.63
CA ARG A 13 -36.17 50.69 10.38
C ARG A 13 -35.60 49.33 10.01
N HIS A 14 -36.35 48.30 10.40
CA HIS A 14 -36.38 46.99 9.77
C HIS A 14 -36.33 47.09 8.24
N GLN A 15 -35.35 46.42 7.66
CA GLN A 15 -35.39 45.74 6.36
C GLN A 15 -34.55 44.47 6.62
N ASP A 16 -35.15 43.40 7.15
CA ASP A 16 -35.75 42.33 6.34
C ASP A 16 -35.03 42.14 5.00
N LEU A 17 -33.88 41.48 5.07
CA LEU A 17 -33.13 40.96 3.94
C LEU A 17 -32.94 39.49 4.24
N GLY A 18 -33.77 38.69 3.58
CA GLY A 18 -33.88 37.26 3.75
C GLY A 18 -32.52 36.58 3.68
N VAL A 19 -32.31 35.69 4.65
CA VAL A 19 -31.28 34.66 4.62
C VAL A 19 -31.62 33.72 3.46
N PRO A 20 -30.83 33.62 2.38
CA PRO A 20 -30.85 32.41 1.58
C PRO A 20 -29.99 31.40 2.32
N ALA A 21 -30.67 30.48 3.02
CA ALA A 21 -30.11 29.20 3.38
C ALA A 21 -29.84 28.40 2.09
N GLY A 22 -28.81 28.79 1.36
CA GLY A 22 -28.19 28.02 0.29
C GLY A 22 -27.02 27.28 0.91
N ASP A 23 -27.34 26.31 1.76
CA ASP A 23 -26.34 25.52 2.46
C ASP A 23 -25.50 24.77 1.43
N ALA A 24 -24.20 25.00 1.52
CA ALA A 24 -23.16 24.54 0.62
C ALA A 24 -22.88 23.03 0.82
N ALA A 25 -23.93 22.22 0.79
CA ALA A 25 -23.88 20.75 0.91
C ALA A 25 -23.89 20.03 -0.44
N ASP A 26 -23.75 20.75 -1.56
CA ASP A 26 -23.83 20.19 -2.93
C ASP A 26 -22.50 20.27 -3.70
N ARG A 27 -21.36 20.11 -3.00
CA ARG A 27 -20.03 20.05 -3.63
C ARG A 27 -19.13 18.90 -3.17
N ALA A 28 -19.67 17.90 -2.48
CA ALA A 28 -18.91 16.72 -2.06
C ALA A 28 -19.40 15.40 -2.69
N ASN A 29 -20.17 15.45 -3.78
CA ASN A 29 -20.59 14.23 -4.50
C ASN A 29 -19.88 14.07 -5.84
N ILE A 30 -18.56 14.27 -5.85
CA ILE A 30 -17.72 13.71 -6.92
C ILE A 30 -17.70 12.20 -6.68
N SER A 31 -18.63 11.53 -7.34
CA SER A 31 -18.70 10.08 -7.47
C SER A 31 -17.38 9.55 -8.04
N ARG A 32 -16.46 9.17 -7.17
CA ARG A 32 -15.29 8.35 -7.49
C ARG A 32 -15.61 6.94 -7.00
N PRO A 33 -15.44 5.89 -7.82
CA PRO A 33 -15.93 4.57 -7.45
C PRO A 33 -15.18 4.09 -6.21
N ALA A 34 -15.89 4.00 -5.08
CA ALA A 34 -15.49 3.27 -3.89
C ALA A 34 -15.49 1.77 -4.20
N ASN A 35 -14.63 1.33 -5.13
CA ASN A 35 -14.71 -0.02 -5.70
C ASN A 35 -14.00 -1.09 -4.86
N SER A 36 -13.61 -0.80 -3.61
CA SER A 36 -12.94 -1.78 -2.75
C SER A 36 -13.69 -2.13 -1.46
N GLY A 37 -14.76 -1.40 -1.12
CA GLY A 37 -15.46 -1.59 0.16
C GLY A 37 -14.58 -1.41 1.41
N TRP A 38 -13.35 -0.90 1.26
CA TRP A 38 -12.40 -0.69 2.34
C TRP A 38 -12.51 0.74 2.90
N PRO A 39 -12.48 0.93 4.24
CA PRO A 39 -12.75 2.23 4.85
C PRO A 39 -11.62 3.27 4.69
N LEU A 40 -10.42 2.85 4.30
CA LEU A 40 -9.24 3.70 4.19
C LEU A 40 -8.72 3.76 2.75
N ALA A 41 -8.24 4.92 2.32
CA ALA A 41 -7.55 5.09 1.05
C ALA A 41 -6.07 5.43 1.25
N ALA A 42 -5.25 5.04 0.29
CA ALA A 42 -3.80 5.26 0.35
C ALA A 42 -3.43 6.76 0.45
N GLN A 43 -4.20 7.61 -0.21
CA GLN A 43 -3.99 9.07 -0.20
C GLN A 43 -4.19 9.75 1.17
N ASP A 44 -4.86 9.08 2.11
CA ASP A 44 -5.20 9.66 3.42
C ASP A 44 -4.16 9.28 4.50
N LEU A 45 -3.16 8.47 4.13
CA LEU A 45 -2.22 7.83 5.05
C LEU A 45 -0.78 7.96 4.53
N THR A 46 0.18 7.87 5.44
CA THR A 46 1.60 7.84 5.05
C THR A 46 1.98 6.46 4.51
N PRO A 47 2.93 6.36 3.56
CA PRO A 47 3.41 5.07 3.05
C PRO A 47 3.89 4.12 4.16
N LEU A 48 4.49 4.68 5.21
CA LEU A 48 4.95 3.94 6.38
C LEU A 48 3.83 3.30 7.21
N ALA A 49 2.59 3.78 7.09
CA ALA A 49 1.44 3.22 7.80
C ALA A 49 0.63 2.23 6.96
N TRP A 50 0.93 2.07 5.67
CA TRP A 50 0.12 1.26 4.76
C TRP A 50 0.14 -0.23 5.10
N TRP A 51 1.25 -0.76 5.60
CA TRP A 51 1.35 -2.18 5.98
C TRP A 51 0.29 -2.59 7.02
N ARG A 52 -0.09 -1.68 7.93
CA ARG A 52 -1.11 -1.91 8.97
C ARG A 52 -2.51 -1.46 8.61
N THR A 53 -2.71 -0.79 7.47
CA THR A 53 -3.99 -0.14 7.15
C THR A 53 -4.58 -0.53 5.80
N LEU A 54 -3.77 -0.97 4.84
CA LEU A 54 -4.20 -1.22 3.47
C LEU A 54 -4.03 -2.68 3.05
N PRO A 55 -5.07 -3.29 2.45
CA PRO A 55 -5.00 -4.64 1.90
C PRO A 55 -4.12 -4.67 0.65
N SER A 56 -3.59 -5.86 0.36
CA SER A 56 -2.62 -6.10 -0.72
C SER A 56 -3.11 -5.63 -2.10
N ASN A 57 -4.42 -5.71 -2.37
CA ASN A 57 -5.02 -5.31 -3.65
C ASN A 57 -5.12 -3.78 -3.86
N LEU A 58 -4.95 -2.99 -2.80
CA LEU A 58 -4.93 -1.53 -2.89
C LEU A 58 -3.53 -0.96 -3.08
N LEU A 59 -2.48 -1.78 -2.88
CA LEU A 59 -1.09 -1.41 -3.09
C LEU A 59 -0.64 -1.87 -4.48
N ARG A 60 -0.88 -1.02 -5.50
CA ARG A 60 -0.50 -1.29 -6.89
C ARG A 60 0.84 -0.61 -7.21
N ASP A 61 1.18 -0.54 -8.49
CA ASP A 61 2.47 -0.04 -8.96
C ASP A 61 2.79 1.38 -8.48
N ALA A 62 1.79 2.27 -8.42
CA ALA A 62 1.98 3.63 -7.94
C ALA A 62 2.32 3.67 -6.44
N GLU A 63 1.58 2.92 -5.62
CA GLU A 63 1.83 2.79 -4.19
C GLU A 63 3.17 2.07 -3.93
N HIS A 64 3.50 1.05 -4.72
CA HIS A 64 4.79 0.36 -4.63
C HIS A 64 5.95 1.32 -4.91
N GLN A 65 5.85 2.18 -5.94
CA GLN A 65 6.87 3.19 -6.22
C GLN A 65 7.02 4.19 -5.07
N LEU A 66 5.91 4.65 -4.46
CA LEU A 66 5.95 5.55 -3.31
C LEU A 66 6.63 4.92 -2.08
N ILE A 67 6.44 3.61 -1.87
CA ILE A 67 7.16 2.86 -0.83
C ILE A 67 8.66 2.87 -1.11
N ILE A 68 9.08 2.59 -2.35
CA ILE A 68 10.49 2.62 -2.77
C ILE A 68 11.09 3.99 -2.51
N ASP A 69 10.46 5.06 -3.02
CA ASP A 69 10.96 6.43 -2.88
C ASP A 69 11.07 6.86 -1.41
N THR A 70 10.11 6.45 -0.58
CA THR A 70 10.11 6.73 0.87
C THR A 70 11.28 6.04 1.57
N LEU A 71 11.49 4.75 1.30
CA LEU A 71 12.59 3.99 1.92
C LEU A 71 13.96 4.45 1.42
N ASP A 72 14.09 4.76 0.13
CA ASP A 72 15.34 5.27 -0.43
C ASP A 72 15.71 6.63 0.20
N THR A 73 14.72 7.48 0.49
CA THR A 73 14.94 8.74 1.22
C THR A 73 15.45 8.49 2.64
N ILE A 74 14.83 7.55 3.37
CA ILE A 74 15.24 7.18 4.74
C ILE A 74 16.65 6.60 4.75
N TYR A 75 16.97 5.73 3.78
CA TYR A 75 18.29 5.14 3.62
C TYR A 75 19.38 6.20 3.43
N VAL A 76 19.11 7.25 2.66
CA VAL A 76 20.05 8.37 2.47
C VAL A 76 20.28 9.14 3.77
N MET A 77 19.25 9.25 4.63
CA MET A 77 19.29 10.00 5.87
C MET A 77 19.91 9.23 7.04
N ASP A 78 19.70 7.92 7.12
CA ASP A 78 20.19 7.06 8.21
C ASP A 78 21.21 6.03 7.68
N ARG A 79 22.50 6.34 7.79
CA ARG A 79 23.61 5.52 7.26
C ARG A 79 23.97 4.29 8.11
N ARG A 80 23.07 3.87 8.99
CA ARG A 80 23.29 2.63 9.76
C ARG A 80 23.24 1.44 8.81
N GLU A 81 24.39 0.79 8.62
CA GLU A 81 24.55 -0.37 7.74
C GLU A 81 23.60 -1.52 8.09
N GLU A 82 23.20 -1.59 9.35
CA GLU A 82 22.32 -2.61 9.93
C GLU A 82 20.95 -2.73 9.25
N PHE A 83 20.45 -1.67 8.58
CA PHE A 83 19.17 -1.72 7.85
C PHE A 83 19.31 -1.60 6.33
N ALA A 84 20.49 -1.25 5.82
CA ALA A 84 20.74 -0.87 4.43
C ALA A 84 20.19 -1.90 3.42
N ALA A 85 20.53 -3.17 3.60
CA ALA A 85 20.11 -4.24 2.69
C ALA A 85 18.57 -4.40 2.67
N ALA A 86 17.93 -4.33 3.85
CA ALA A 86 16.49 -4.43 3.97
C ALA A 86 15.77 -3.27 3.26
N LEU A 87 16.23 -2.03 3.47
CA LEU A 87 15.64 -0.85 2.81
C LEU A 87 15.79 -0.91 1.30
N TYR A 88 16.89 -1.47 0.79
CA TYR A 88 17.14 -1.62 -0.65
C TYR A 88 16.35 -2.76 -1.30
N GLY A 89 15.64 -3.58 -0.51
CA GLY A 89 14.76 -4.64 -0.99
C GLY A 89 15.35 -6.05 -0.94
N ASP A 90 16.39 -6.30 -0.13
CA ASP A 90 16.81 -7.66 0.21
C ASP A 90 15.75 -8.31 1.11
N ALA A 91 15.04 -9.31 0.57
CA ALA A 91 13.95 -9.98 1.25
C ALA A 91 14.41 -10.71 2.53
N ALA A 92 15.57 -11.36 2.50
CA ALA A 92 16.08 -12.09 3.66
C ALA A 92 16.47 -11.13 4.79
N ALA A 93 17.13 -10.02 4.44
CA ALA A 93 17.45 -8.96 5.38
C ALA A 93 16.19 -8.29 5.94
N ALA A 94 15.19 -8.00 5.11
CA ALA A 94 13.93 -7.39 5.53
C ALA A 94 13.12 -8.31 6.46
N ILE A 95 13.07 -9.61 6.17
CA ILE A 95 12.45 -10.61 7.05
C ILE A 95 13.19 -10.68 8.39
N GLY A 96 14.52 -10.79 8.36
CA GLY A 96 15.35 -10.83 9.57
C GLY A 96 15.16 -9.59 10.43
N LEU A 97 15.13 -8.42 9.79
CA LEU A 97 14.87 -7.14 10.45
C LEU A 97 13.48 -7.12 11.12
N ALA A 98 12.42 -7.45 10.39
CA ALA A 98 11.06 -7.46 10.94
C ALA A 98 10.90 -8.45 12.11
N LEU A 99 11.49 -9.65 12.01
CA LEU A 99 11.43 -10.66 13.07
C LEU A 99 12.25 -10.28 14.31
N SER A 100 13.35 -9.53 14.14
CA SER A 100 14.17 -9.05 15.26
C SER A 100 13.43 -8.09 16.20
N LEU A 101 12.33 -7.49 15.73
CA LEU A 101 11.50 -6.56 16.49
C LEU A 101 10.39 -7.26 17.29
N LEU A 102 10.29 -8.58 17.22
CA LEU A 102 9.31 -9.34 18.00
C LEU A 102 9.76 -9.50 19.47
N PRO A 103 8.81 -9.49 20.43
CA PRO A 103 7.39 -9.18 20.28
C PRO A 103 7.15 -7.67 20.10
N ILE A 104 6.26 -7.30 19.17
CA ILE A 104 5.89 -5.91 18.94
C ILE A 104 4.71 -5.57 19.86
N HIS A 105 4.98 -4.80 20.92
CA HIS A 105 3.96 -4.29 21.84
C HIS A 105 3.47 -2.88 21.47
N GLU A 106 4.30 -2.10 20.78
CA GLU A 106 4.00 -0.74 20.36
C GLU A 106 4.50 -0.51 18.93
N VAL A 107 3.69 0.16 18.11
CA VAL A 107 4.09 0.56 16.76
C VAL A 107 4.92 1.83 16.84
N THR A 108 6.24 1.66 16.78
CA THR A 108 7.21 2.75 16.70
C THR A 108 7.57 3.07 15.24
N LEU A 109 8.24 4.20 15.00
CA LEU A 109 8.77 4.54 13.68
C LEU A 109 9.71 3.44 13.14
N THR A 110 10.53 2.82 13.99
CA THR A 110 11.41 1.71 13.60
C THR A 110 10.62 0.49 13.11
N VAL A 111 9.52 0.16 13.80
CA VAL A 111 8.61 -0.92 13.38
C VAL A 111 7.97 -0.56 12.05
N ASP A 112 7.47 0.67 11.88
CA ASP A 112 6.89 1.13 10.63
C ASP A 112 7.89 1.05 9.46
N ILE A 113 9.16 1.43 9.66
CA ILE A 113 10.22 1.32 8.65
C ILE A 113 10.50 -0.14 8.30
N ALA A 114 10.72 -0.99 9.31
CA ALA A 114 11.02 -2.41 9.10
C ALA A 114 9.87 -3.14 8.38
N MET A 115 8.63 -2.90 8.82
CA MET A 115 7.44 -3.48 8.18
C MET A 115 7.23 -2.94 6.76
N THR A 116 7.58 -1.69 6.50
CA THR A 116 7.51 -1.12 5.15
C THR A 116 8.60 -1.65 4.22
N ALA A 117 9.81 -1.92 4.72
CA ALA A 117 10.87 -2.61 3.98
C ALA A 117 10.46 -4.06 3.62
N LEU A 118 9.84 -4.76 4.57
CA LEU A 118 9.26 -6.08 4.31
C LEU A 118 8.12 -6.01 3.27
N LEU A 119 7.28 -4.97 3.37
CA LEU A 119 6.19 -4.71 2.43
C LEU A 119 6.71 -4.49 0.99
N ARG A 120 7.79 -3.73 0.80
CA ARG A 120 8.48 -3.56 -0.49
C ARG A 120 8.81 -4.92 -1.12
N CYS A 121 9.39 -5.83 -0.34
CA CYS A 121 9.77 -7.17 -0.83
C CYS A 121 8.54 -8.02 -1.20
N ALA A 122 7.48 -7.94 -0.40
CA ALA A 122 6.23 -8.63 -0.69
C ALA A 122 5.56 -8.13 -1.98
N LEU A 123 5.56 -6.81 -2.21
CA LEU A 123 5.02 -6.20 -3.43
C LEU A 123 5.85 -6.53 -4.68
N ALA A 124 7.17 -6.66 -4.51
CA ALA A 124 8.07 -7.15 -5.56
C ALA A 124 7.85 -8.64 -5.92
N GLY A 125 7.04 -9.36 -5.15
CA GLY A 125 6.61 -10.73 -5.45
C GLY A 125 7.27 -11.81 -4.59
N ASP A 126 8.01 -11.46 -3.54
CA ASP A 126 8.58 -12.45 -2.63
C ASP A 126 7.47 -13.11 -1.79
N ALA A 127 7.27 -14.41 -2.01
CA ALA A 127 6.22 -15.19 -1.36
C ALA A 127 6.45 -15.31 0.15
N THR A 128 7.71 -15.41 0.60
CA THR A 128 8.06 -15.56 2.01
C THR A 128 7.79 -14.25 2.74
N ALA A 129 8.24 -13.12 2.21
CA ALA A 129 7.98 -11.79 2.75
C ALA A 129 6.46 -11.55 2.87
N THR A 130 5.69 -11.92 1.85
CA THR A 130 4.23 -11.80 1.85
C THR A 130 3.58 -12.62 2.97
N LEU A 131 4.03 -13.86 3.19
CA LEU A 131 3.57 -14.70 4.31
C LEU A 131 3.96 -14.12 5.67
N VAL A 132 5.17 -13.58 5.79
CA VAL A 132 5.65 -12.96 7.04
C VAL A 132 4.84 -11.70 7.35
N VAL A 133 4.50 -10.86 6.37
CA VAL A 133 3.58 -9.72 6.57
C VAL A 133 2.23 -10.20 7.11
N ALA A 134 1.64 -11.21 6.48
CA ALA A 134 0.35 -11.75 6.92
C ALA A 134 0.40 -12.32 8.35
N HIS A 135 1.50 -13.00 8.69
CA HIS A 135 1.73 -13.55 10.03
C HIS A 135 1.91 -12.44 11.07
N LEU A 136 2.78 -11.47 10.82
CA LEU A 136 3.04 -10.35 11.74
C LEU A 136 1.77 -9.53 11.99
N LEU A 137 0.96 -9.27 10.96
CA LEU A 137 -0.34 -8.61 11.13
C LEU A 137 -1.32 -9.37 12.03
N ARG A 138 -1.18 -10.69 12.15
CA ARG A 138 -1.97 -11.52 13.08
C ARG A 138 -1.38 -11.58 14.49
N SER A 139 -0.09 -11.35 14.61
CA SER A 139 0.67 -11.46 15.86
C SER A 139 0.75 -10.13 16.62
N ILE A 140 0.58 -9.00 15.92
CA ILE A 140 0.59 -7.66 16.52
C ILE A 140 -0.83 -7.30 16.97
N GLU A 141 -0.97 -6.81 18.20
CA GLU A 141 -2.21 -6.23 18.73
C GLU A 141 -2.45 -4.86 18.08
N LEU A 142 -3.08 -4.87 16.90
CA LEU A 142 -3.57 -3.65 16.27
C LEU A 142 -5.05 -3.44 16.62
N ASP A 143 -5.35 -2.35 17.33
CA ASP A 143 -6.68 -1.98 17.83
C ASP A 143 -7.64 -1.50 16.73
N HIS A 144 -7.77 -2.24 15.63
CA HIS A 144 -8.75 -1.92 14.59
C HIS A 144 -9.48 -3.14 14.03
N PRO A 145 -10.80 -3.01 13.78
CA PRO A 145 -11.70 -4.14 13.53
C PRO A 145 -11.46 -4.89 12.23
N PHE A 146 -10.63 -4.35 11.33
CA PHE A 146 -10.34 -4.95 10.03
C PHE A 146 -9.00 -5.70 9.96
N ILE A 147 -8.28 -5.87 11.07
CA ILE A 147 -6.95 -6.53 11.06
C ILE A 147 -7.00 -7.97 10.52
N THR A 148 -8.04 -8.74 10.86
CA THR A 148 -8.22 -10.10 10.33
C THR A 148 -8.45 -10.10 8.82
N LYS A 149 -9.24 -9.15 8.31
CA LYS A 149 -9.46 -9.00 6.86
C LYS A 149 -8.18 -8.58 6.16
N LEU A 150 -7.40 -7.70 6.79
CA LEU A 150 -6.12 -7.23 6.30
C LEU A 150 -5.13 -8.40 6.16
N SER A 151 -4.88 -9.17 7.22
CA SER A 151 -4.02 -10.36 7.18
C SER A 151 -4.50 -11.39 6.14
N THR A 152 -5.81 -11.61 6.03
CA THR A 152 -6.39 -12.51 5.03
C THR A 152 -6.09 -12.05 3.61
N SER A 153 -6.16 -10.75 3.31
CA SER A 153 -5.84 -10.20 1.98
C SER A 153 -4.38 -10.45 1.58
N TRP A 154 -3.47 -10.48 2.56
CA TRP A 154 -2.06 -10.81 2.34
C TRP A 154 -1.89 -12.31 2.05
N CYS A 155 -2.54 -13.18 2.83
CA CYS A 155 -2.56 -14.63 2.57
C CYS A 155 -3.11 -14.99 1.18
N THR A 156 -4.24 -14.40 0.76
CA THR A 156 -4.84 -14.72 -0.54
C THR A 156 -3.97 -14.27 -1.71
N SER A 157 -3.21 -13.17 -1.55
CA SER A 157 -2.30 -12.68 -2.59
C SER A 157 -1.18 -13.68 -2.91
N VAL A 158 -0.68 -14.42 -1.92
CA VAL A 158 0.31 -15.50 -2.12
C VAL A 158 -0.31 -16.62 -2.95
N ALA A 159 -1.53 -17.03 -2.59
CA ALA A 159 -2.23 -18.11 -3.29
C ALA A 159 -2.50 -17.75 -4.76
N SER A 160 -2.94 -16.52 -5.03
CA SER A 160 -3.17 -16.05 -6.41
C SER A 160 -1.88 -16.06 -7.26
N ARG A 161 -0.76 -15.58 -6.69
CA ARG A 161 0.53 -15.57 -7.41
C ARG A 161 1.08 -16.98 -7.67
N SER A 162 0.86 -17.90 -6.74
CA SER A 162 1.24 -19.32 -6.92
C SER A 162 0.47 -19.99 -8.06
N CYS A 163 -0.83 -19.69 -8.18
CA CYS A 163 -1.68 -20.19 -9.28
C CYS A 163 -1.29 -19.57 -10.65
N GLU A 164 -0.93 -18.29 -10.69
CA GLU A 164 -0.44 -17.62 -11.91
C GLU A 164 0.90 -18.20 -12.40
N GLY A 165 1.83 -18.48 -11.48
CA GLY A 165 3.11 -19.11 -11.82
C GLY A 165 2.96 -20.49 -12.45
N THR A 166 2.05 -21.30 -11.92
CA THR A 166 1.74 -22.63 -12.46
C THR A 166 1.08 -22.53 -13.85
N SER A 167 0.16 -21.59 -14.03
CA SER A 167 -0.52 -21.39 -15.32
C SER A 167 0.43 -20.92 -16.42
N ARG A 168 1.38 -20.02 -16.11
CA ARG A 168 2.42 -19.58 -17.06
C ARG A 168 3.39 -20.72 -17.42
N ALA A 169 3.75 -21.58 -16.46
CA ALA A 169 4.63 -22.72 -16.72
C ALA A 169 3.99 -23.74 -17.68
N LEU A 170 2.68 -24.00 -17.53
CA LEU A 170 1.94 -24.88 -18.44
C LEU A 170 1.83 -24.28 -19.85
N GLN A 171 1.50 -22.99 -19.96
CA GLN A 171 1.38 -22.33 -21.27
C GLN A 171 2.70 -22.23 -22.04
N ASN A 172 3.83 -22.09 -21.33
CA ASN A 172 5.16 -22.09 -21.96
C ASN A 172 5.62 -23.49 -22.39
N SER A 173 5.10 -24.55 -21.76
CA SER A 173 5.41 -25.94 -22.10
C SER A 173 4.75 -26.35 -23.42
N ASP A 174 3.49 -25.95 -23.64
CA ASP A 174 2.75 -26.19 -24.89
C ASP A 174 3.40 -25.50 -26.11
N LEU A 175 4.01 -24.32 -25.90
CA LEU A 175 4.76 -23.63 -26.96
C LEU A 175 6.09 -24.32 -27.30
N ASN A 176 6.75 -24.91 -26.30
CA ASN A 176 8.03 -25.59 -26.52
C ASN A 176 7.88 -26.95 -27.21
N GLU A 177 6.71 -27.60 -27.10
CA GLU A 177 6.41 -28.83 -27.85
C GLU A 177 6.16 -28.55 -29.35
N SER A 178 5.71 -27.33 -29.70
CA SER A 178 5.50 -26.92 -31.10
C SER A 178 6.79 -26.65 -31.90
N VAL A 179 7.92 -26.40 -31.22
CA VAL A 179 9.22 -26.08 -31.87
C VAL A 179 10.02 -27.35 -32.20
N VAL A 180 9.74 -28.48 -31.57
CA VAL A 180 10.54 -29.71 -31.72
C VAL A 180 10.19 -30.51 -32.99
N LEU A 181 9.05 -30.23 -33.66
CA LEU A 181 8.64 -30.95 -34.89
C LEU A 181 9.20 -30.38 -36.21
N GLY A 182 10.14 -29.43 -36.17
CA GLY A 182 10.65 -28.74 -37.38
C GLY A 182 12.07 -29.09 -37.84
N SER A 183 12.84 -29.88 -37.09
CA SER A 183 14.30 -29.99 -37.32
C SER A 183 14.81 -31.43 -37.43
N ALA A 184 14.46 -32.12 -38.52
CA ALA A 184 15.16 -33.34 -38.92
C ALA A 184 15.26 -33.41 -40.46
N SER A 185 16.23 -32.68 -41.04
CA SER A 185 16.68 -32.93 -42.41
C SER A 185 18.15 -32.56 -42.59
N TYR A 186 19.02 -33.52 -42.30
CA TYR A 186 20.38 -33.61 -42.84
C TYR A 186 20.72 -35.11 -42.91
N ARG A 187 20.65 -35.73 -44.08
CA ARG A 187 21.69 -35.79 -45.12
C ARG A 187 22.78 -36.79 -44.76
N THR A 188 22.72 -38.00 -45.33
CA THR A 188 23.90 -38.85 -45.53
C THR A 188 23.64 -39.79 -46.71
N GLU A 189 24.12 -39.40 -47.89
CA GLU A 189 24.44 -40.34 -48.96
C GLU A 189 25.79 -39.91 -49.52
N ALA A 190 26.79 -40.71 -49.17
CA ALA A 190 28.09 -40.75 -49.82
C ALA A 190 28.46 -42.24 -49.83
N ASP A 191 28.11 -42.92 -50.92
CA ASP A 191 28.66 -44.25 -51.24
C ASP A 191 29.60 -44.11 -52.43
N ALA A 192 30.72 -44.83 -52.30
CA ALA A 192 31.83 -44.94 -53.23
C ALA A 192 31.62 -46.08 -54.23
#